data_AF-A0A843DJM7-F1
#
_entry.id   AF-A0A843DJM7-F1
#
_cell.length_a   1.000
_cell.length_b   1.000
_cell.length_c   1.000
_cell.angle_alpha   90.00
_cell.angle_beta   90.00
_cell.angle_gamma   90.00
#
_symmetry.space_group_name_H-M   'P 1'
#
loop_
_entity.id
_entity.type
_entity.pdbx_description
1 polymer ?
#
loop_
_entity_poly.entity_id
_entity_poly.type
_entity_poly.pdbx_seq_one_letter_code
_entity_poly.pdbx_strand_id
1 'polypeptide(L)'
;AVNTLGQFEKHPRVSALRRFITGWSMSYISVNELRMIHDAGPQEDLSPSGDNLVNVIQYLSENEPEKLEKIIRRLSNWIPRLDSVNHEYMSDGTMCLKFKDLPFDEPVIAKYVSDGTLRLLAYLVLLYSSSSAQLIGIEEPENQLHPRLLEILAEEFRHAATETQLFVTTHSPFFVNALQPEEVRVLYRDEQGFTHAVSVSDMPEAMAFIEAGAQIGSLWMEGVFTAGDPLENSGMPKRTFQKKLIP
;
A
#
# COMPACT_ATOMS: atom_id res chain seq x y z
N ALA A 1 -17.40 -9.34 -29.42
CA ALA A 1 -16.48 -9.83 -28.38
C ALA A 1 -15.84 -11.19 -28.71
N VAL A 2 -16.55 -12.12 -29.35
CA VAL A 2 -16.06 -13.50 -29.59
C VAL A 2 -14.92 -13.60 -30.63
N ASN A 3 -14.90 -12.74 -31.66
CA ASN A 3 -13.84 -12.75 -32.69
C ASN A 3 -12.46 -12.25 -32.21
N THR A 4 -12.39 -11.53 -31.09
CA THR A 4 -11.12 -11.01 -30.57
C THR A 4 -10.33 -12.08 -29.81
N LEU A 5 -11.02 -12.98 -29.08
CA LEU A 5 -10.41 -14.05 -28.28
C LEU A 5 -9.62 -15.06 -29.12
N GLY A 6 -10.12 -15.45 -30.30
CA GLY A 6 -9.43 -16.39 -31.20
C GLY A 6 -8.20 -15.83 -31.93
N GLN A 7 -8.03 -14.50 -31.98
CA GLN A 7 -6.81 -13.89 -32.55
C GLN A 7 -5.65 -13.84 -31.56
N PHE A 8 -5.92 -13.86 -30.24
CA PHE A 8 -4.90 -13.76 -29.20
C PHE A 8 -4.22 -15.10 -28.86
N GLU A 9 -4.83 -16.23 -29.18
CA GLU A 9 -4.14 -17.55 -29.14
C GLU A 9 -2.91 -17.58 -30.06
N LYS A 10 -2.92 -16.81 -31.15
CA LYS A 10 -1.80 -16.74 -32.10
C LYS A 10 -0.63 -15.87 -31.62
N HIS A 11 -0.80 -15.11 -30.53
CA HIS A 11 0.21 -14.16 -30.03
C HIS A 11 0.42 -14.33 -28.52
N PRO A 12 1.10 -15.40 -28.08
CA PRO A 12 1.26 -15.73 -26.66
C PRO A 12 1.92 -14.62 -25.84
N ARG A 13 2.84 -13.84 -26.43
CA ARG A 13 3.48 -12.69 -25.77
C ARG A 13 2.49 -11.55 -25.47
N VAL A 14 1.56 -11.27 -26.38
CA VAL A 14 0.53 -10.22 -26.20
C VAL A 14 -0.46 -10.65 -25.12
N SER A 15 -0.85 -11.93 -25.14
CA SER A 15 -1.71 -12.52 -24.10
C SER A 15 -1.07 -12.52 -22.72
N ALA A 16 0.23 -12.82 -22.64
CA ALA A 16 1.00 -12.76 -21.39
C ALA A 16 1.11 -11.32 -20.87
N LEU A 17 1.45 -10.35 -21.73
CA LEU A 17 1.52 -8.94 -21.34
C LEU A 17 0.17 -8.40 -20.88
N ARG A 18 -0.92 -8.73 -21.60
CA ARG A 18 -2.27 -8.36 -21.17
C ARG A 18 -2.57 -8.94 -19.79
N ARG A 19 -2.34 -10.25 -19.58
CA ARG A 19 -2.58 -10.90 -18.29
C ARG A 19 -1.78 -10.24 -17.16
N PHE A 20 -0.52 -9.90 -17.43
CA PHE A 20 0.35 -9.18 -16.51
C PHE A 20 -0.26 -7.82 -16.14
N ILE A 21 -0.57 -6.97 -17.13
CA ILE A 21 -1.15 -5.62 -16.88
C ILE A 21 -2.52 -5.71 -16.20
N THR A 22 -3.38 -6.65 -16.61
CA THR A 22 -4.71 -6.82 -16.00
C THR A 22 -4.67 -7.47 -14.63
N GLY A 23 -3.54 -8.09 -14.26
CA GLY A 23 -3.32 -8.68 -12.93
C GLY A 23 -2.73 -7.69 -11.92
N TRP A 24 -2.61 -6.41 -12.29
CA TRP A 24 -2.22 -5.35 -11.37
C TRP A 24 -3.41 -4.95 -10.52
N SER A 25 -3.24 -4.97 -9.20
CA SER A 25 -4.17 -4.36 -8.26
C SER A 25 -3.65 -2.98 -7.90
N MET A 26 -4.42 -1.93 -8.15
CA MET A 26 -4.06 -0.56 -7.75
C MET A 26 -5.02 -0.12 -6.66
N SER A 27 -4.54 0.02 -5.44
CA SER A 27 -5.35 0.27 -4.26
C SER A 27 -5.29 1.74 -3.84
N TYR A 28 -6.45 2.38 -3.91
CA TYR A 28 -6.74 3.73 -3.43
C TYR A 28 -7.73 3.63 -2.28
N ILE A 29 -7.28 3.05 -1.17
CA ILE A 29 -8.16 2.72 -0.04
C ILE A 29 -8.78 3.99 0.53
N SER A 30 -10.10 4.06 0.42
CA SER A 30 -10.91 5.19 0.88
C SER A 30 -11.62 4.79 2.17
N VAL A 31 -11.27 5.43 3.29
CA VAL A 31 -11.84 5.08 4.59
C VAL A 31 -13.37 5.25 4.63
N ASN A 32 -13.90 6.22 3.89
CA ASN A 32 -15.35 6.41 3.77
C ASN A 32 -16.02 5.18 3.14
N GLU A 33 -15.35 4.55 2.18
CA GLU A 33 -15.84 3.34 1.51
C GLU A 33 -15.71 2.11 2.40
N LEU A 34 -14.63 2.02 3.20
CA LEU A 34 -14.47 0.94 4.20
C LEU A 34 -15.59 0.88 5.26
N ARG A 35 -16.29 2.00 5.47
CA ARG A 35 -17.40 2.11 6.44
C ARG A 35 -18.75 1.68 5.85
N MET A 36 -18.81 1.47 4.54
CA MET A 36 -20.06 1.21 3.83
C MET A 36 -20.60 -0.17 4.21
N ILE A 37 -21.90 -0.20 4.42
CA ILE A 37 -22.66 -1.42 4.61
C ILE A 37 -22.86 -2.04 3.22
N HIS A 38 -22.67 -3.36 3.11
CA HIS A 38 -22.76 -4.08 1.84
C HIS A 38 -23.73 -5.24 1.91
N ASP A 39 -24.31 -5.58 0.77
CA ASP A 39 -25.10 -6.81 0.63
C ASP A 39 -24.24 -8.02 1.00
N ALA A 40 -24.86 -9.01 1.63
CA ALA A 40 -24.20 -10.26 1.97
C ALA A 40 -23.70 -11.01 0.72
N GLY A 41 -22.48 -11.55 0.79
CA GLY A 41 -21.90 -12.33 -0.30
C GLY A 41 -20.38 -12.33 -0.21
N PRO A 42 -19.72 -13.48 0.05
CA PRO A 42 -18.28 -13.52 0.24
C PRO A 42 -17.55 -13.16 -1.06
N GLN A 43 -16.49 -12.37 -0.93
CA GLN A 43 -15.62 -11.96 -2.04
C GLN A 43 -14.16 -12.23 -1.66
N GLU A 44 -13.39 -12.83 -2.56
CA GLU A 44 -12.01 -13.26 -2.25
C GLU A 44 -11.01 -12.10 -2.22
N ASP A 45 -11.14 -11.18 -3.17
CA ASP A 45 -10.21 -10.06 -3.36
C ASP A 45 -10.81 -8.74 -2.90
N LEU A 46 -9.97 -7.92 -2.26
CA LEU A 46 -10.32 -6.54 -1.92
C LEU A 46 -10.42 -5.69 -3.19
N SER A 47 -11.46 -4.87 -3.28
CA SER A 47 -11.61 -3.91 -4.37
C SER A 47 -10.53 -2.82 -4.29
N PRO A 48 -10.26 -2.09 -5.40
CA PRO A 48 -9.33 -0.96 -5.40
C PRO A 48 -9.59 0.07 -4.30
N SER A 49 -10.85 0.35 -3.98
CA SER A 49 -11.22 1.32 -2.95
C SER A 49 -11.42 0.71 -1.56
N GLY A 50 -11.57 -0.61 -1.49
CA GLY A 50 -11.80 -1.39 -0.28
C GLY A 50 -13.24 -1.39 0.21
N ASP A 51 -14.20 -0.89 -0.58
CA ASP A 51 -15.63 -0.88 -0.22
C ASP A 51 -16.13 -2.27 0.24
N ASN A 52 -15.71 -3.32 -0.45
CA ASN A 52 -16.06 -4.71 -0.16
C ASN A 52 -15.31 -5.36 1.04
N LEU A 53 -14.63 -4.58 1.89
CA LEU A 53 -13.82 -5.13 3.00
C LEU A 53 -14.61 -6.09 3.90
N VAL A 54 -15.89 -5.79 4.19
CA VAL A 54 -16.73 -6.69 5.00
C VAL A 54 -16.96 -8.05 4.32
N ASN A 55 -17.12 -8.07 2.99
CA ASN A 55 -17.32 -9.27 2.19
C ASN A 55 -16.02 -10.11 2.12
N VAL A 56 -14.86 -9.46 2.12
CA VAL A 56 -13.57 -10.15 2.17
C VAL A 56 -13.32 -10.75 3.55
N ILE A 57 -13.64 -10.04 4.63
CA ILE A 57 -13.59 -10.59 5.99
C ILE A 57 -14.55 -11.77 6.13
N GLN A 58 -15.75 -11.69 5.55
CA GLN A 58 -16.68 -12.82 5.47
C GLN A 58 -16.01 -14.02 4.77
N TYR A 59 -15.49 -13.82 3.55
CA TYR A 59 -14.82 -14.89 2.80
C TYR A 59 -13.68 -15.54 3.59
N LEU A 60 -12.80 -14.73 4.18
CA LEU A 60 -11.68 -15.21 4.98
C LEU A 60 -12.16 -15.98 6.21
N SER A 61 -13.22 -15.54 6.89
CA SER A 61 -13.76 -16.25 8.04
C SER A 61 -14.35 -17.62 7.69
N GLU A 62 -14.94 -17.75 6.50
CA GLU A 62 -15.60 -18.97 6.03
C GLU A 62 -14.63 -19.96 5.37
N ASN A 63 -13.62 -19.46 4.64
CA ASN A 63 -12.77 -20.27 3.75
C ASN A 63 -11.30 -20.33 4.20
N GLU A 64 -10.79 -19.29 4.87
CA GLU A 64 -9.37 -19.18 5.27
C GLU A 64 -9.21 -18.65 6.73
N PRO A 65 -9.82 -19.28 7.74
CA PRO A 65 -9.91 -18.72 9.10
C PRO A 65 -8.54 -18.50 9.75
N GLU A 66 -7.55 -19.36 9.45
CA GLU A 66 -6.17 -19.21 9.95
C GLU A 66 -5.50 -17.93 9.41
N LYS A 67 -5.80 -17.57 8.16
CA LYS A 67 -5.30 -16.34 7.54
C LYS A 67 -5.97 -15.12 8.18
N LEU A 68 -7.29 -15.18 8.41
CA LEU A 68 -8.00 -14.14 9.13
C LEU A 68 -7.43 -13.93 10.53
N GLU A 69 -7.22 -15.00 11.30
CA GLU A 69 -6.63 -14.93 12.63
C GLU A 69 -5.24 -14.26 12.61
N LYS A 70 -4.40 -14.61 11.63
CA LYS A 70 -3.10 -13.96 11.44
C LYS A 70 -3.23 -12.46 11.18
N ILE A 71 -4.16 -12.05 10.32
CA ILE A 71 -4.45 -10.64 10.00
C ILE A 71 -4.89 -9.90 11.28
N ILE A 72 -5.88 -10.42 12.00
CA ILE A 72 -6.41 -9.77 13.21
C ILE A 72 -5.32 -9.69 14.29
N ARG A 73 -4.54 -10.75 14.48
CA ARG A 73 -3.43 -10.76 15.44
C ARG A 73 -2.36 -9.71 15.11
N ARG A 74 -2.02 -9.53 13.82
CA ARG A 74 -1.10 -8.47 13.37
C ARG A 74 -1.68 -7.10 13.71
N LEU A 75 -2.94 -6.86 13.36
CA LEU A 75 -3.62 -5.59 13.65
C LEU A 75 -3.69 -5.28 15.15
N SER A 76 -4.01 -6.26 15.98
CA SER A 76 -4.07 -6.13 17.45
C SER A 76 -2.71 -5.83 18.09
N ASN A 77 -1.60 -6.22 17.46
CA ASN A 77 -0.27 -5.82 17.93
C ASN A 77 0.02 -4.33 17.69
N TRP A 78 -0.67 -3.71 16.73
CA TRP A 78 -0.47 -2.31 16.35
C TRP A 78 -1.47 -1.37 17.01
N ILE A 79 -2.70 -1.84 17.18
CA ILE A 79 -3.81 -1.09 17.76
C ILE A 79 -4.00 -1.58 19.20
N PRO A 80 -3.60 -0.78 20.20
CA PRO A 80 -3.76 -1.17 21.60
C PRO A 80 -5.21 -1.54 21.89
N ARG A 81 -5.42 -2.66 22.59
CA ARG A 81 -6.72 -3.14 23.10
C ARG A 81 -7.73 -3.65 22.06
N LEU A 82 -7.39 -3.64 20.77
CA LEU A 82 -8.19 -4.34 19.78
C LEU A 82 -8.11 -5.85 20.03
N ASP A 83 -9.26 -6.48 20.29
CA ASP A 83 -9.37 -7.89 20.60
C ASP A 83 -9.77 -8.72 19.37
N SER A 84 -10.85 -8.32 18.68
CA SER A 84 -11.32 -9.04 17.50
C SER A 84 -12.02 -8.12 16.49
N VAL A 85 -12.09 -8.57 15.24
CA VAL A 85 -12.90 -7.95 14.19
C VAL A 85 -13.75 -9.03 13.53
N ASN A 86 -15.06 -8.85 13.51
CA ASN A 86 -16.02 -9.80 12.95
C ASN A 86 -16.97 -9.12 11.97
N HIS A 87 -17.53 -9.88 11.02
CA HIS A 87 -18.66 -9.43 10.22
C HIS A 87 -19.97 -9.76 10.94
N GLU A 88 -21.01 -8.95 10.76
CA GLU A 88 -22.34 -9.19 11.33
C GLU A 88 -23.44 -8.85 10.34
N TYR A 89 -24.44 -9.73 10.24
CA TYR A 89 -25.64 -9.53 9.45
C TYR A 89 -26.61 -8.56 10.13
N MET A 90 -27.09 -7.59 9.37
CA MET A 90 -28.18 -6.72 9.76
C MET A 90 -29.53 -7.30 9.34
N SER A 91 -30.61 -6.79 9.93
CA SER A 91 -31.98 -7.26 9.69
C SER A 91 -32.47 -7.08 8.24
N ASP A 92 -31.84 -6.20 7.47
CA ASP A 92 -32.16 -5.92 6.08
C ASP A 92 -31.36 -6.78 5.08
N GLY A 93 -30.57 -7.75 5.56
CA GLY A 93 -29.76 -8.65 4.73
C GLY A 93 -28.39 -8.09 4.36
N THR A 94 -28.05 -6.90 4.84
CA THR A 94 -26.73 -6.31 4.66
C THR A 94 -25.76 -6.71 5.78
N MET A 95 -24.48 -6.38 5.63
CA MET A 95 -23.44 -6.68 6.62
C MET A 95 -22.59 -5.46 6.96
N CYS A 96 -22.09 -5.46 8.20
CA CYS A 96 -21.09 -4.50 8.66
C CYS A 96 -19.97 -5.21 9.43
N LEU A 97 -18.84 -4.52 9.60
CA LEU A 97 -17.79 -4.96 10.51
C LEU A 97 -18.04 -4.44 11.93
N LYS A 98 -17.77 -5.28 12.92
CA LYS A 98 -17.74 -4.94 14.34
C LYS A 98 -16.37 -5.23 14.93
N PHE A 99 -15.89 -4.27 15.72
CA PHE A 99 -14.59 -4.27 16.35
C PHE A 99 -14.78 -4.38 17.86
N LYS A 100 -14.24 -5.44 18.45
CA LYS A 100 -14.19 -5.60 19.91
C LYS A 100 -12.97 -4.84 20.42
N ASP A 101 -13.21 -3.71 21.07
CA ASP A 101 -12.17 -2.87 21.68
C ASP A 101 -12.29 -2.93 23.20
N LEU A 102 -11.23 -3.35 23.88
CA LEU A 102 -11.25 -3.48 25.34
C LEU A 102 -11.09 -2.09 25.99
N PRO A 103 -11.82 -1.79 27.09
CA PRO A 103 -12.63 -2.71 27.88
C PRO A 103 -14.14 -2.68 27.53
N PHE A 104 -14.56 -2.16 26.37
CA PHE A 104 -15.98 -2.07 26.05
C PHE A 104 -16.61 -3.47 25.96
N ASP A 105 -17.74 -3.67 26.63
CA ASP A 105 -18.47 -4.94 26.59
C ASP A 105 -19.09 -5.19 25.21
N GLU A 106 -19.62 -4.16 24.59
CA GLU A 106 -20.24 -4.24 23.27
C GLU A 106 -19.25 -3.86 22.15
N PRO A 107 -19.12 -4.66 21.08
CA PRO A 107 -18.34 -4.30 19.91
C PRO A 107 -18.86 -3.06 19.21
N VAL A 108 -17.94 -2.29 18.64
CA VAL A 108 -18.22 -1.03 17.94
C VAL A 108 -18.31 -1.29 16.44
N ILE A 109 -19.37 -0.80 15.78
CA ILE A 109 -19.49 -0.90 14.32
C ILE A 109 -18.43 -0.04 13.62
N ALA A 110 -17.96 -0.46 12.44
CA ALA A 110 -16.92 0.22 11.66
C ALA A 110 -17.15 1.73 11.48
N LYS A 111 -18.42 2.15 11.40
CA LYS A 111 -18.83 3.56 11.33
C LYS A 111 -18.30 4.43 12.49
N TYR A 112 -17.89 3.86 13.62
CA TYR A 112 -17.36 4.61 14.76
C TYR A 112 -15.89 4.28 15.06
N VAL A 113 -15.25 3.43 14.27
CA VAL A 113 -13.84 3.08 14.40
C VAL A 113 -12.97 4.17 13.80
N SER A 114 -11.76 4.36 14.33
CA SER A 114 -10.80 5.34 13.80
C SER A 114 -10.34 4.96 12.40
N ASP A 115 -10.15 5.97 11.56
CA ASP A 115 -9.75 5.81 10.16
C ASP A 115 -8.50 4.96 9.98
N GLY A 116 -7.47 5.21 10.80
CA GLY A 116 -6.23 4.46 10.72
C GLY A 116 -6.39 2.96 11.01
N THR A 117 -7.32 2.57 11.89
CA THR A 117 -7.58 1.14 12.19
C THR A 117 -8.21 0.44 11.00
N LEU A 118 -9.21 1.08 10.36
CA LEU A 118 -9.84 0.53 9.14
C LEU A 118 -8.82 0.44 8.01
N ARG A 119 -7.97 1.46 7.83
CA ARG A 119 -6.96 1.49 6.77
C ARG A 119 -5.88 0.42 6.98
N LEU A 120 -5.41 0.22 8.22
CA LEU A 120 -4.47 -0.86 8.56
C LEU A 120 -5.07 -2.25 8.35
N LEU A 121 -6.34 -2.44 8.74
CA LEU A 121 -7.05 -3.70 8.44
C LEU A 121 -7.12 -3.93 6.93
N ALA A 122 -7.49 -2.92 6.15
CA ALA A 122 -7.61 -3.03 4.71
C ALA A 122 -6.25 -3.31 4.05
N TYR A 123 -5.15 -2.70 4.51
CA TYR A 123 -3.81 -3.04 4.04
C TYR A 123 -3.42 -4.47 4.37
N LEU A 124 -3.65 -4.93 5.61
CA LEU A 124 -3.38 -6.32 5.96
C LEU A 124 -4.21 -7.29 5.10
N VAL A 125 -5.51 -7.02 4.91
CA VAL A 125 -6.36 -7.83 4.03
C VAL A 125 -5.80 -7.83 2.61
N LEU A 126 -5.49 -6.66 2.03
CA LEU A 126 -4.89 -6.55 0.70
C LEU A 126 -3.60 -7.38 0.55
N LEU A 127 -2.69 -7.32 1.51
CA LEU A 127 -1.41 -8.03 1.43
C LEU A 127 -1.55 -9.54 1.61
N TYR A 128 -2.50 -10.00 2.41
CA TYR A 128 -2.63 -11.41 2.76
C TYR A 128 -3.72 -12.15 1.95
N SER A 129 -4.76 -11.46 1.46
CA SER A 129 -5.85 -12.07 0.68
C SER A 129 -5.56 -12.12 -0.82
N SER A 130 -4.80 -11.18 -1.37
CA SER A 130 -4.53 -11.05 -2.82
C SER A 130 -3.53 -12.06 -3.39
N SER A 131 -3.73 -13.35 -3.12
CA SER A 131 -2.86 -14.47 -3.56
C SER A 131 -2.64 -14.54 -5.08
N SER A 132 -3.44 -13.81 -5.87
CA SER A 132 -3.41 -13.79 -7.33
C SER A 132 -2.71 -12.56 -7.94
N ALA A 133 -2.47 -11.49 -7.17
CA ALA A 133 -1.97 -10.23 -7.71
C ALA A 133 -0.46 -10.33 -8.02
N GLN A 134 -0.09 -10.10 -9.27
CA GLN A 134 1.32 -10.06 -9.68
C GLN A 134 2.01 -8.77 -9.25
N LEU A 135 1.23 -7.70 -9.09
CA LEU A 135 1.68 -6.38 -8.65
C LEU A 135 0.55 -5.71 -7.84
N ILE A 136 0.91 -5.10 -6.71
CA ILE A 136 0.01 -4.28 -5.90
C ILE A 136 0.58 -2.86 -5.84
N GLY A 137 -0.23 -1.89 -6.27
CA GLY A 137 0.04 -0.46 -6.11
C GLY A 137 -0.66 0.09 -4.87
N ILE A 138 0.04 0.87 -4.06
CA ILE A 138 -0.49 1.48 -2.83
C ILE A 138 -0.16 2.97 -2.85
N GLU A 139 -1.19 3.79 -2.72
CA GLU A 139 -1.05 5.24 -2.70
C GLU A 139 -1.12 5.82 -1.28
N GLU A 140 -0.10 6.61 -0.94
CA GLU A 140 0.04 7.36 0.31
C GLU A 140 -0.36 6.54 1.56
N PRO A 141 0.37 5.44 1.85
CA PRO A 141 0.05 4.57 2.98
C PRO A 141 0.09 5.28 4.33
N GLU A 142 0.78 6.41 4.42
CA GLU A 142 0.88 7.23 5.62
C GLU A 142 -0.43 7.93 6.04
N ASN A 143 -1.38 8.08 5.12
CA ASN A 143 -2.55 8.90 5.34
C ASN A 143 -3.41 8.36 6.48
N GLN A 144 -3.81 9.25 7.39
CA GLN A 144 -4.55 8.95 8.63
C GLN A 144 -3.85 7.99 9.61
N LEU A 145 -2.57 7.66 9.40
CA LEU A 145 -1.79 6.83 10.32
C LEU A 145 -0.90 7.68 11.23
N HIS A 146 -0.73 7.20 12.46
CA HIS A 146 0.27 7.78 13.35
C HIS A 146 1.68 7.46 12.85
N PRO A 147 2.64 8.41 12.82
CA PRO A 147 3.98 8.19 12.23
C PRO A 147 4.74 6.97 12.76
N ARG A 148 4.56 6.62 14.04
CA ARG A 148 5.17 5.42 14.66
C ARG A 148 4.70 4.09 14.07
N LEU A 149 3.57 4.07 13.36
CA LEU A 149 3.06 2.86 12.71
C LEU A 149 3.65 2.67 11.31
N LEU A 150 4.25 3.71 10.74
CA LEU A 150 4.78 3.70 9.37
C LEU A 150 5.97 2.76 9.23
N GLU A 151 6.82 2.68 10.26
CA GLU A 151 7.95 1.75 10.28
C GLU A 151 7.48 0.30 10.24
N ILE A 152 6.52 -0.04 11.11
CA ILE A 152 5.93 -1.38 11.17
C ILE A 152 5.19 -1.72 9.87
N LEU A 153 4.48 -0.75 9.28
CA LEU A 153 3.79 -0.93 8.01
C LEU A 153 4.77 -1.17 6.86
N ALA A 154 5.87 -0.42 6.80
CA ALA A 154 6.92 -0.60 5.80
C ALA A 154 7.57 -1.99 5.92
N GLU A 155 7.78 -2.50 7.14
CA GLU A 155 8.25 -3.86 7.36
C GLU A 155 7.26 -4.92 6.83
N GLU A 156 5.97 -4.76 7.07
CA GLU A 156 4.96 -5.68 6.50
C GLU A 156 4.92 -5.59 4.97
N PHE A 157 5.06 -4.41 4.39
CA PHE A 157 5.15 -4.25 2.94
C PHE A 157 6.39 -4.97 2.40
N ARG A 158 7.55 -4.82 3.05
CA ARG A 158 8.78 -5.54 2.67
C ARG A 158 8.60 -7.05 2.76
N HIS A 159 7.92 -7.55 3.78
CA HIS A 159 7.62 -8.98 3.89
C HIS A 159 6.70 -9.46 2.76
N ALA A 160 5.62 -8.72 2.47
CA ALA A 160 4.73 -9.05 1.36
C ALA A 160 5.44 -8.96 -0.01
N ALA A 161 6.41 -8.05 -0.13
CA ALA A 161 7.22 -7.87 -1.34
C ALA A 161 8.07 -9.10 -1.73
N THR A 162 8.20 -10.08 -0.83
CA THR A 162 8.89 -11.36 -1.12
C THR A 162 8.09 -12.28 -2.06
N GLU A 163 6.77 -12.14 -2.07
CA GLU A 163 5.86 -12.98 -2.88
C GLU A 163 5.19 -12.18 -4.02
N THR A 164 4.96 -10.87 -3.82
CA THR A 164 4.26 -10.00 -4.77
C THR A 164 4.99 -8.68 -4.98
N GLN A 165 5.06 -8.16 -6.21
CA GLN A 165 5.68 -6.86 -6.44
C GLN A 165 4.82 -5.71 -5.85
N LEU A 166 5.42 -4.85 -5.02
CA LEU A 166 4.74 -3.66 -4.49
C LEU A 166 5.24 -2.38 -5.17
N PHE A 167 4.31 -1.49 -5.50
CA PHE A 167 4.59 -0.11 -5.94
C PHE A 167 3.93 0.86 -4.97
N VAL A 168 4.72 1.57 -4.18
CA VAL A 168 4.19 2.46 -3.14
C VAL A 168 4.57 3.89 -3.46
N THR A 169 3.59 4.79 -3.48
CA THR A 169 3.84 6.23 -3.58
C THR A 169 3.65 6.88 -2.22
N THR A 170 4.55 7.79 -1.86
CA THR A 170 4.53 8.44 -0.55
C THR A 170 5.15 9.83 -0.66
N HIS A 171 4.64 10.76 0.15
CA HIS A 171 5.25 12.06 0.40
C HIS A 171 5.78 12.16 1.84
N SER A 172 5.68 11.08 2.62
CA SER A 172 6.05 11.06 4.03
C SER A 172 7.52 10.74 4.23
N PRO A 173 8.34 11.69 4.74
CA PRO A 173 9.71 11.38 5.13
C PRO A 173 9.76 10.34 6.26
N PHE A 174 8.71 10.24 7.09
CA PHE A 174 8.62 9.23 8.15
C PHE A 174 8.45 7.81 7.59
N PHE A 175 7.70 7.64 6.49
CA PHE A 175 7.59 6.34 5.83
C PHE A 175 8.91 5.99 5.12
N VAL A 176 9.51 6.96 4.41
CA VAL A 176 10.80 6.79 3.73
C VAL A 176 11.93 6.42 4.70
N ASN A 177 11.91 6.93 5.95
CA ASN A 177 12.89 6.57 6.98
C ASN A 177 12.93 5.06 7.33
N ALA A 178 11.85 4.32 7.06
CA ALA A 178 11.76 2.89 7.33
C ALA A 178 12.19 2.00 6.15
N LEU A 179 12.48 2.61 4.99
CA LEU A 179 12.87 1.93 3.77
C LEU A 179 14.39 1.79 3.65
N GLN A 180 14.83 0.86 2.81
CA GLN A 180 16.23 0.71 2.41
C GLN A 180 16.53 1.58 1.18
N PRO A 181 17.79 2.01 0.96
CA PRO A 181 18.14 2.89 -0.16
C PRO A 181 17.74 2.34 -1.53
N GLU A 182 17.79 1.02 -1.72
CA GLU A 182 17.44 0.34 -2.97
C GLU A 182 15.93 0.28 -3.21
N GLU A 183 15.13 0.38 -2.13
CA GLU A 183 13.67 0.39 -2.13
C GLU A 183 13.10 1.77 -2.50
N VAL A 184 13.92 2.83 -2.44
CA VAL A 184 13.48 4.21 -2.67
C VAL A 184 13.88 4.69 -4.06
N ARG A 185 12.90 5.17 -4.83
CA ARG A 185 13.10 5.87 -6.10
C ARG A 185 12.53 7.27 -5.98
N VAL A 186 13.34 8.28 -6.30
CA VAL A 186 12.85 9.66 -6.46
C VAL A 186 12.49 9.91 -7.91
N LEU A 187 11.38 10.61 -8.13
CA LEU A 187 10.90 10.96 -9.46
C LEU A 187 11.14 12.44 -9.74
N TYR A 188 11.54 12.77 -10.97
CA TYR A 188 11.62 14.14 -11.44
C TYR A 188 11.21 14.25 -12.91
N ARG A 189 10.91 15.46 -13.36
CA ARG A 189 10.63 15.77 -14.77
C ARG A 189 11.77 16.60 -15.36
N ASP A 190 12.25 16.23 -16.54
CA ASP A 190 13.27 17.03 -17.25
C ASP A 190 12.65 18.23 -18.02
N GLU A 191 13.52 19.05 -18.65
CA GLU A 191 13.09 20.22 -19.43
C GLU A 191 12.21 19.86 -20.64
N GLN A 192 12.26 18.61 -21.10
CA GLN A 192 11.48 18.10 -22.24
C GLN A 192 10.14 17.51 -21.79
N GLY A 193 9.91 17.41 -20.48
CA GLY A 193 8.69 16.90 -19.88
C GLY A 193 8.71 15.39 -19.59
N PHE A 194 9.82 14.69 -19.78
CA PHE A 194 9.93 13.26 -19.50
C PHE A 194 10.15 13.00 -18.01
N THR A 195 9.50 11.95 -17.50
CA THR A 195 9.67 11.51 -16.10
C THR A 195 10.87 10.57 -16.01
N HIS A 196 11.72 10.82 -15.03
CA HIS A 196 12.89 10.03 -14.70
C HIS A 196 12.77 9.52 -13.27
N ALA A 197 13.39 8.37 -13.01
CA ALA A 197 13.46 7.76 -11.68
C ALA A 197 14.92 7.51 -11.31
N VAL A 198 15.32 7.90 -10.10
CA VAL A 198 16.68 7.70 -9.58
C VAL A 198 16.61 6.96 -8.26
N SER A 199 17.42 5.91 -8.11
CA SER A 199 17.53 5.20 -6.83
C SER A 199 18.28 6.04 -5.81
N VAL A 200 17.87 6.00 -4.55
CA VAL A 200 18.66 6.58 -3.46
C VAL A 200 20.01 5.85 -3.33
N SER A 201 20.04 4.53 -3.60
CA SER A 201 21.29 3.75 -3.64
C SER A 201 22.30 4.26 -4.67
N ASP A 202 21.85 4.99 -5.69
CA ASP A 202 22.72 5.54 -6.76
C ASP A 202 23.19 6.98 -6.45
N MET A 203 22.97 7.47 -5.22
CA MET A 203 23.36 8.81 -4.78
C MET A 203 24.56 8.74 -3.79
N PRO A 204 25.82 8.90 -4.25
CA PRO A 204 26.99 8.67 -3.39
C PRO A 204 27.05 9.56 -2.15
N GLU A 205 26.59 10.81 -2.25
CA GLU A 205 26.56 11.74 -1.12
C GLU A 205 25.53 11.30 -0.07
N ALA A 206 24.31 10.94 -0.51
CA ALA A 206 23.29 10.43 0.40
C ALA A 206 23.73 9.12 1.07
N MET A 207 24.32 8.20 0.29
CA MET A 207 24.83 6.92 0.82
C MET A 207 25.90 7.11 1.89
N ALA A 208 26.83 8.06 1.72
CA ALA A 208 27.83 8.36 2.74
C ALA A 208 27.21 8.80 4.07
N PHE A 209 26.11 9.58 4.03
CA PHE A 209 25.38 9.96 5.23
C PHE A 209 24.57 8.80 5.83
N ILE A 210 23.94 7.98 4.98
CA ILE A 210 23.17 6.80 5.41
C ILE A 210 24.08 5.79 6.13
N GLU A 211 25.26 5.51 5.56
CA GLU A 211 26.27 4.64 6.19
C GLU A 211 26.79 5.19 7.52
N ALA A 212 26.76 6.52 7.70
CA ALA A 212 27.07 7.19 8.96
C ALA A 212 25.90 7.22 9.96
N GLY A 213 24.74 6.64 9.61
CA GLY A 213 23.56 6.52 10.47
C GLY A 213 22.48 7.57 10.27
N ALA A 214 22.55 8.39 9.21
CA ALA A 214 21.47 9.32 8.90
C ALA A 214 20.24 8.59 8.34
N GLN A 215 19.05 9.13 8.63
CA GLN A 215 17.80 8.58 8.11
C GLN A 215 17.49 9.13 6.71
N ILE A 216 17.01 8.25 5.82
CA ILE A 216 16.80 8.56 4.39
C ILE A 216 15.83 9.73 4.18
N GLY A 217 14.69 9.73 4.87
CA GLY A 217 13.69 10.80 4.80
C GLY A 217 14.20 12.13 5.35
N SER A 218 15.04 12.13 6.38
CA SER A 218 15.70 13.36 6.85
C SER A 218 16.62 13.94 5.79
N LEU A 219 17.44 13.11 5.13
CA LEU A 219 18.31 13.54 4.03
C LEU A 219 17.51 14.09 2.85
N TRP A 220 16.33 13.53 2.56
CA TRP A 220 15.42 14.08 1.57
C TRP A 220 14.96 15.49 1.95
N MET A 221 14.51 15.69 3.20
CA MET A 221 14.01 16.98 3.69
C MET A 221 15.10 18.05 3.87
N GLU A 222 16.33 17.64 4.15
CA GLU A 222 17.51 18.51 4.20
C GLU A 222 18.04 18.85 2.79
N GLY A 223 17.41 18.29 1.76
CA GLY A 223 17.76 18.51 0.37
C GLY A 223 19.08 17.87 0.01
N VAL A 224 19.53 16.79 0.67
CA VAL A 224 20.79 16.09 0.31
C VAL A 224 20.66 15.33 -1.00
N PHE A 225 19.45 14.89 -1.34
CA PHE A 225 19.18 14.15 -2.57
C PHE A 225 19.56 14.94 -3.83
N THR A 226 19.97 14.21 -4.87
CA THR A 226 20.35 14.81 -6.16
C THR A 226 19.14 15.23 -7.00
N ALA A 227 17.96 14.67 -6.73
CA ALA A 227 16.68 14.95 -7.36
C ALA A 227 15.52 14.67 -6.39
N GLY A 228 14.29 15.04 -6.78
CA GLY A 228 13.08 14.73 -6.01
C GLY A 228 12.64 15.82 -5.02
N ASP A 229 13.27 17.00 -5.04
CA ASP A 229 12.74 18.20 -4.38
C ASP A 229 11.90 19.00 -5.39
N PRO A 230 10.57 19.14 -5.20
CA PRO A 230 9.71 19.87 -6.12
C PRO A 230 9.95 21.39 -6.11
N LEU A 231 10.61 21.93 -5.08
CA LEU A 231 10.87 23.36 -4.92
C LEU A 231 12.25 23.77 -5.45
N GLU A 232 13.18 22.82 -5.63
CA GLU A 232 14.48 23.08 -6.22
C GLU A 232 14.45 22.93 -7.74
N ASN A 233 15.04 23.89 -8.47
CA ASN A 233 15.22 23.83 -9.94
C ASN A 233 13.94 23.43 -10.72
N SER A 234 12.76 23.87 -10.27
CA SER A 234 11.45 23.50 -10.85
C SER A 234 11.18 21.98 -10.84
N GLY A 235 11.68 21.27 -9.83
CA GLY A 235 11.56 19.82 -9.69
C GLY A 235 12.66 19.02 -10.39
N MET A 236 13.57 19.67 -11.11
CA MET A 236 14.69 19.02 -11.79
C MET A 236 15.85 18.67 -10.83
N PRO A 237 16.78 17.78 -11.21
CA PRO A 237 17.95 17.48 -10.41
C PRO A 237 18.79 18.74 -10.14
N LYS A 238 19.56 18.69 -9.04
CA LYS A 238 20.49 19.74 -8.67
C LYS A 238 21.42 20.08 -9.84
N ARG A 239 21.67 21.36 -10.07
CA ARG A 239 22.53 21.85 -11.17
C ARG A 239 23.95 21.28 -11.11
N THR A 240 24.45 20.98 -9.92
CA THR A 240 25.76 20.36 -9.69
C THR A 240 25.82 18.92 -10.23
N PHE A 241 24.69 18.21 -10.22
CA PHE A 241 24.57 16.84 -10.74
C PHE A 241 24.40 16.82 -12.26
N GLN A 242 23.67 17.77 -12.84
CA GLN A 242 23.51 17.89 -14.30
C GLN A 242 24.84 18.05 -15.05
N LYS A 243 25.83 18.73 -14.45
CA LYS A 243 27.17 18.87 -15.04
C LYS A 243 27.97 17.56 -15.13
N LYS A 244 27.60 16.51 -14.38
CA LYS A 244 28.23 15.18 -14.46
C LYS A 244 27.54 14.24 -15.46
N LEU A 245 26.32 14.57 -15.90
CA LEU A 245 25.51 13.76 -16.82
C LEU A 245 25.69 14.12 -18.31
N ILE A 246 26.39 15.23 -18.60
CA ILE A 246 26.72 15.65 -19.96
C ILE A 246 28.21 15.34 -20.17
N PRO A 247 28.59 14.51 -21.15
CA PRO A 247 30.00 14.25 -21.49
C PRO A 247 30.71 15.49 -22.04
#